data_AF-A0A412G467-F1
#
_entry.id   AF-A0A412G467-F1
#
_cell.length_a   1.000
_cell.length_b   1.000
_cell.length_c   1.000
_cell.angle_alpha   90.00
_cell.angle_beta   90.00
_cell.angle_gamma   90.00
#
_symmetry.space_group_name_H-M   'P 1'
#
loop_
_entity.id
_entity.type
_entity.pdbx_description
1 polymer ?
#
loop_
_entity_poly.entity_id
_entity_poly.type
_entity_poly.pdbx_seq_one_letter_code
_entity_poly.pdbx_strand_id
1 'polypeptide(L)'
;MLKEEFETMINRQVSVDQYNLVNHVYMYHPADLSKQSIIILWCLGGFGIFKELTSAADHMCELEIHINTLKRQLKDAETELKSIKARYKGDETA
;
A
#
# COMPACT_ATOMS: atom_id res chain seq x y z
N MET A 1 6.64 9.33 3.19
CA MET A 1 7.24 10.58 3.74
C MET A 1 7.76 11.41 2.58
N LEU A 2 7.97 12.73 2.70
CA LEU A 2 8.54 13.49 1.58
C LEU A 2 10.05 13.23 1.43
N LYS A 3 10.60 13.34 0.20
CA LYS A 3 12.04 13.16 -0.06
C LYS A 3 12.90 14.16 0.70
N GLU A 4 12.54 15.44 0.63
CA GLU A 4 13.24 16.51 1.34
C GLU A 4 13.20 16.31 2.86
N GLU A 5 12.07 15.82 3.38
CA GLU A 5 11.94 15.47 4.80
C GLU A 5 12.91 14.35 5.18
N PHE A 6 12.97 13.28 4.38
CA PHE A 6 13.91 12.17 4.61
C PHE A 6 15.36 12.64 4.59
N GLU A 7 15.76 13.37 3.54
CA GLU A 7 17.11 13.89 3.36
C GLU A 7 17.55 14.83 4.49
N THR A 8 16.62 15.65 4.98
CA THR A 8 16.85 16.52 6.15
C THR A 8 17.11 15.70 7.40
N MET A 9 16.32 14.65 7.64
CA MET A 9 16.45 13.80 8.84
C MET A 9 17.75 12.98 8.85
N ILE A 10 18.22 12.52 7.69
CA ILE A 10 19.50 11.78 7.57
C ILE A 10 20.71 12.70 7.34
N ASN A 11 20.49 14.03 7.23
CA ASN A 11 21.48 15.04 6.89
C ASN A 11 22.33 14.67 5.66
N ARG A 12 21.68 14.13 4.62
CA ARG A 12 22.34 13.59 3.43
C ARG A 12 21.38 13.55 2.24
N GLN A 13 21.87 13.87 1.05
CA GLN A 13 21.12 13.66 -0.19
C GLN A 13 21.12 12.19 -0.62
N VAL A 14 20.01 11.75 -1.18
CA VAL A 14 19.85 10.40 -1.75
C VAL A 14 19.36 10.48 -3.19
N SER A 15 19.65 9.44 -3.96
CA SER A 15 19.10 9.33 -5.32
C SER A 15 17.58 9.15 -5.26
N VAL A 16 16.91 9.43 -6.38
CA VAL A 16 15.48 9.19 -6.53
C VAL A 16 15.15 7.71 -6.31
N ASP A 17 15.96 6.79 -6.83
CA ASP A 17 15.76 5.35 -6.67
C ASP A 17 15.89 4.89 -5.21
N GLN A 18 16.89 5.42 -4.50
CA GLN A 18 17.06 5.15 -3.07
C GLN A 18 15.84 5.61 -2.28
N TYR A 19 15.38 6.84 -2.55
CA TYR A 19 14.20 7.38 -1.91
C TYR A 19 12.94 6.59 -2.25
N ASN A 20 12.72 6.22 -3.51
CA ASN A 20 11.53 5.48 -3.93
C ASN A 20 11.41 4.16 -3.19
N LEU A 21 12.53 3.44 -3.05
CA LEU A 21 12.57 2.17 -2.35
C LEU A 21 12.36 2.35 -0.83
N VAL A 22 13.00 3.35 -0.21
CA VAL A 22 12.76 3.70 1.21
C VAL A 22 11.30 4.06 1.43
N ASN A 23 10.71 4.87 0.55
CA ASN A 23 9.33 5.30 0.66
C ASN A 23 8.35 4.13 0.43
N HIS A 24 8.69 3.19 -0.45
CA HIS A 24 7.91 1.98 -0.65
C HIS A 24 7.87 1.13 0.64
N VAL A 25 9.03 0.88 1.25
CA VAL A 25 9.11 0.18 2.55
C VAL A 25 8.35 0.95 3.64
N TYR A 26 8.47 2.27 3.70
CA TYR A 26 7.71 3.09 4.65
C TYR A 26 6.19 2.98 4.47
N MET A 27 5.70 2.83 3.25
CA MET A 27 4.26 2.75 2.96
C MET A 27 3.67 1.37 3.24
N TYR A 28 4.40 0.29 2.93
CA TYR A 28 3.81 -1.04 2.82
C TYR A 28 4.43 -2.10 3.75
N HIS A 29 5.51 -1.80 4.48
CA HIS A 29 6.14 -2.82 5.32
C HIS A 29 5.21 -3.27 6.48
N PRO A 30 5.08 -4.59 6.76
CA PRO A 30 4.09 -5.11 7.71
C PRO A 30 4.33 -4.70 9.17
N ALA A 31 5.54 -4.25 9.50
CA ALA A 31 5.90 -3.81 10.86
C ALA A 31 5.44 -2.40 11.23
N ASP A 32 4.66 -1.72 10.35
CA ASP A 32 4.15 -0.36 10.54
C ASP A 32 5.25 0.62 11.02
N LEU A 33 6.22 0.86 10.14
CA LEU A 33 7.43 1.61 10.48
C LEU A 33 7.14 3.11 10.54
N SER A 34 7.31 3.70 11.73
CA SER A 34 7.31 5.16 11.89
C SER A 34 8.45 5.82 11.08
N LYS A 35 8.32 7.14 10.82
CA LYS A 35 9.40 7.91 10.16
C LYS A 35 10.73 7.74 10.89
N GLN A 36 10.71 7.79 12.22
CA GLN A 36 11.89 7.63 13.07
C GLN A 36 12.49 6.23 12.93
N SER A 37 11.67 5.20 12.83
CA SER A 37 12.12 3.82 12.57
C SER A 37 12.87 3.73 11.24
N ILE A 38 12.36 4.35 10.18
CA ILE A 38 13.02 4.41 8.86
C ILE A 38 14.39 5.09 8.95
N ILE A 39 14.48 6.21 9.68
CA ILE A 39 15.76 6.90 9.88
C ILE A 39 16.75 6.04 10.65
N ILE A 40 16.31 5.38 11.72
CA ILE A 40 17.16 4.47 12.51
C ILE A 40 17.69 3.33 11.63
N LEU A 41 16.83 2.69 10.83
CA LEU A 41 17.23 1.63 9.91
C LEU A 41 18.26 2.12 8.88
N TRP A 42 18.07 3.33 8.35
CA TRP A 42 19.04 3.95 7.45
C TRP A 42 20.38 4.20 8.14
N CYS A 43 20.39 4.71 9.37
CA CYS A 43 21.63 4.92 10.12
C CYS A 43 22.36 3.61 10.46
N LEU A 44 21.61 2.51 10.66
CA LEU A 44 22.18 1.22 11.03
C LEU A 44 22.80 0.44 9.86
N GLY A 45 22.16 0.45 8.69
CA GLY A 45 22.62 -0.35 7.54
C GLY A 45 22.42 0.30 6.18
N GLY A 46 22.05 1.57 6.16
CA GLY A 46 21.87 2.35 4.94
C GLY A 46 20.89 1.71 3.99
N PHE A 47 21.16 1.90 2.69
CA PHE A 47 20.31 1.38 1.62
C PHE A 47 20.22 -0.15 1.56
N GLY A 48 21.20 -0.88 2.11
CA GLY A 48 21.24 -2.35 2.07
C GLY A 48 20.05 -2.98 2.80
N ILE A 49 19.76 -2.51 4.02
CA ILE A 49 18.62 -3.01 4.81
C ILE A 49 17.31 -2.83 4.04
N PHE A 50 17.12 -1.68 3.38
CA PHE A 50 15.87 -1.43 2.68
C PHE A 50 15.66 -2.38 1.49
N LYS A 51 16.72 -2.81 0.81
CA LYS A 51 16.60 -3.82 -0.26
C LYS A 51 16.07 -5.15 0.29
N GLU A 52 16.52 -5.55 1.48
CA GLU A 52 16.04 -6.78 2.12
C GLU A 52 14.58 -6.65 2.55
N LEU A 53 14.19 -5.49 3.09
CA LEU A 53 12.82 -5.21 3.51
C LEU A 53 11.85 -5.01 2.32
N THR A 54 12.37 -4.78 1.11
CA THR A 54 11.55 -4.50 -0.08
C THR A 54 10.66 -5.69 -0.41
N SER A 55 11.16 -6.93 -0.32
CA SER A 55 10.36 -8.10 -0.67
C SER A 55 9.11 -8.25 0.21
N ALA A 56 9.19 -7.91 1.50
CA ALA A 56 8.03 -7.94 2.38
C ALA A 56 7.05 -6.80 2.09
N ALA A 57 7.56 -5.61 1.75
CA ALA A 57 6.75 -4.46 1.36
C ALA A 57 6.02 -4.69 0.03
N ASP A 58 6.70 -5.27 -0.97
CA ASP A 58 6.12 -5.64 -2.26
C ASP A 58 4.93 -6.59 -2.06
N HIS A 59 5.12 -7.64 -1.26
CA HIS A 59 4.07 -8.62 -1.01
C HIS A 59 2.84 -8.01 -0.32
N MET A 60 3.05 -7.11 0.65
CA MET A 60 1.97 -6.37 1.31
C MET A 60 1.23 -5.46 0.32
N CYS A 61 1.95 -4.73 -0.52
CA CYS A 61 1.37 -3.88 -1.56
C CYS A 61 0.49 -4.70 -2.53
N GLU A 62 0.99 -5.85 -2.99
CA GLU A 62 0.23 -6.78 -3.85
C GLU A 62 -1.05 -7.26 -3.18
N LEU A 63 -0.99 -7.64 -1.89
CA LEU A 63 -2.15 -8.08 -1.13
C LEU A 63 -3.18 -6.96 -0.97
N GLU A 64 -2.76 -5.72 -0.69
CA GLU A 64 -3.67 -4.58 -0.61
C GLU A 64 -4.38 -4.30 -1.94
N ILE A 65 -3.63 -4.34 -3.06
CA ILE A 65 -4.19 -4.21 -4.41
C ILE A 65 -5.21 -5.32 -4.68
N HIS A 66 -4.87 -6.56 -4.30
CA HIS A 66 -5.75 -7.71 -4.49
C HIS A 66 -7.03 -7.58 -3.67
N ILE A 67 -6.94 -7.20 -2.39
CA ILE A 67 -8.10 -6.95 -1.52
C ILE A 67 -9.01 -5.87 -2.11
N ASN A 68 -8.44 -4.78 -2.61
CA ASN A 68 -9.22 -3.69 -3.21
C ASN A 68 -9.93 -4.13 -4.50
N THR A 69 -9.26 -4.95 -5.31
CA THR A 69 -9.86 -5.58 -6.49
C THR A 69 -11.05 -6.47 -6.10
N LEU A 70 -10.88 -7.34 -5.12
CA LEU A 70 -11.93 -8.25 -4.64
C LEU A 70 -13.12 -7.47 -4.07
N LYS A 71 -12.89 -6.40 -3.30
CA LYS A 71 -13.96 -5.53 -2.78
C LYS A 71 -14.78 -4.90 -3.90
N ARG A 72 -14.13 -4.48 -4.99
CA ARG A 72 -14.82 -3.95 -6.17
C ARG A 72 -15.69 -5.02 -6.83
N GLN A 73 -15.14 -6.21 -7.05
CA GLN A 73 -15.89 -7.32 -7.64
C GLN A 73 -17.10 -7.71 -6.78
N LEU A 74 -16.95 -7.74 -5.46
CA LEU A 74 -18.08 -7.99 -4.55
C LEU A 74 -19.18 -6.94 -4.71
N LYS A 75 -18.83 -5.66 -4.73
CA LYS A 75 -19.78 -4.56 -4.91
C LYS A 75 -20.52 -4.65 -6.25
N ASP A 76 -19.82 -5.03 -7.31
CA ASP A 76 -20.41 -5.20 -8.63
C ASP A 76 -21.43 -6.36 -8.62
N ALA A 77 -21.06 -7.50 -8.02
CA ALA A 77 -21.95 -8.66 -7.85
C ALA A 77 -23.18 -8.35 -6.97
N GLU A 78 -23.02 -7.61 -5.88
CA GLU A 78 -24.13 -7.16 -5.03
C GLU A 78 -25.10 -6.24 -5.79
N THR A 79 -24.56 -5.37 -6.64
CA THR A 79 -25.34 -4.46 -7.48
C THR A 79 -26.14 -5.22 -8.53
N GLU A 80 -25.55 -6.23 -9.15
CA GLU A 80 -26.22 -7.13 -10.08
C GLU A 80 -27.35 -7.90 -9.39
N LEU A 81 -27.07 -8.52 -8.23
CA LEU A 81 -28.06 -9.25 -7.43
C LEU A 81 -29.25 -8.35 -7.05
N LYS A 82 -28.99 -7.12 -6.62
CA LYS A 82 -30.04 -6.14 -6.29
C LYS A 82 -30.88 -5.79 -7.52
N SER A 83 -30.23 -5.59 -8.67
CA SER A 83 -30.89 -5.27 -9.94
C SER A 83 -31.81 -6.40 -10.40
N ILE A 84 -31.35 -7.66 -10.32
CA ILE A 84 -32.14 -8.84 -10.65
C ILE A 84 -33.33 -8.97 -9.70
N LYS A 85 -33.11 -8.88 -8.37
CA LYS A 85 -34.21 -8.95 -7.39
C LYS A 85 -35.25 -7.85 -7.59
N ALA A 86 -34.84 -6.64 -7.98
CA ALA A 86 -35.77 -5.54 -8.23
C ALA A 86 -36.67 -5.81 -9.45
N ARG A 87 -36.16 -6.47 -10.50
CA ARG A 87 -36.95 -6.86 -11.68
C ARG A 87 -38.10 -7.79 -11.28
N TYR A 88 -37.81 -8.84 -10.52
CA TYR A 88 -38.83 -9.84 -10.14
C TYR A 88 -39.80 -9.36 -9.04
N LYS A 89 -39.46 -8.33 -8.26
CA LYS A 89 -40.41 -7.70 -7.33
C LYS A 89 -41.43 -6.78 -8.02
N GLY A 90 -41.18 -6.35 -9.25
CA GLY A 90 -42.12 -5.53 -10.02
C GLY A 90 -43.24 -6.33 -10.69
N ASP A 91 -43.06 -7.65 -10.85
CA ASP A 91 -44.01 -8.52 -11.55
C ASP A 91 -45.11 -9.12 -10.64
N GLU A 92 -45.01 -8.97 -9.31
CA GLU A 92 -46.04 -9.46 -8.36
C GLU A 92 -47.25 -8.50 -8.21
N THR A 93 -47.27 -7.35 -8.90
CA THR A 93 -48.33 -6.32 -8.79
C THR A 93 -49.15 -6.09 -10.07
N ALA A 94 -49.08 -6.99 -11.07
CA ALA A 94 -49.87 -6.90 -12.31
C ALA A 94 -51.08 -7.86 -12.31
#